data_AF-A0A5N7ZVA2-F1
#
_entry.id   AF-A0A5N7ZVA2-F1
#
_cell.length_a   1.000
_cell.length_b   1.000
_cell.length_c   1.000
_cell.angle_alpha   90.00
_cell.angle_beta   90.00
_cell.angle_gamma   90.00
#
_symmetry.space_group_name_H-M   'P 1'
#
loop_
_entity.id
_entity.type
_entity.pdbx_description
1 polymer ?
#
loop_
_entity_poly.entity_id
_entity_poly.type
_entity_poly.pdbx_seq_one_letter_code
_entity_poly.pdbx_strand_id
1 'polypeptide(L)' 'MAADIRRAVNDVSHALGGTFSAEHGVGRTSLAEMAHYKSPVELAMMRALKSTFDPANLFNPGRLLP' A
#
# COMPACT_ATOMS: atom_id res chain seq x y z
N MET A 1 1.01 -1.55 -20.09
CA MET A 1 0.80 -3.00 -20.28
C MET A 1 1.03 -3.81 -18.99
N ALA A 2 2.25 -3.90 -18.46
CA ALA A 2 2.51 -4.73 -17.27
C ALA A 2 1.81 -4.24 -15.97
N ALA A 3 1.68 -2.92 -15.80
CA ALA A 3 0.92 -2.35 -14.68
C ALA A 3 -0.58 -2.63 -14.80
N ASP A 4 -1.13 -2.52 -16.02
CA ASP A 4 -2.55 -2.75 -16.30
C ASP A 4 -2.94 -4.21 -16.06
N ILE A 5 -2.09 -5.16 -16.47
CA ILE A 5 -2.30 -6.60 -16.20
C ILE A 5 -2.31 -6.86 -14.69
N ARG A 6 -1.34 -6.30 -13.95
CA ARG A 6 -1.29 -6.45 -12.50
C ARG A 6 -2.53 -5.86 -11.82
N ARG A 7 -2.99 -4.68 -12.27
CA ARG A 7 -4.22 -4.06 -11.76
C ARG A 7 -5.40 -5.00 -11.95
N ALA A 8 -5.62 -5.51 -13.16
CA ALA A 8 -6.72 -6.42 -13.45
C ALA A 8 -6.67 -7.71 -12.61
N VAL A 9 -5.49 -8.30 -12.42
CA VAL A 9 -5.33 -9.50 -11.56
C VAL A 9 -5.63 -9.17 -10.09
N ASN A 10 -5.16 -8.03 -9.60
CA ASN A 10 -5.41 -7.61 -8.23
C ASN A 10 -6.89 -7.25 -8.00
N ASP A 11 -7.58 -6.68 -8.98
CA ASP A 11 -9.02 -6.36 -8.92
C ASP A 11 -9.83 -7.64 -8.74
N VAL A 12 -9.53 -8.68 -9.53
CA VAL A 12 -10.15 -10.01 -9.38
C VAL A 12 -9.84 -10.61 -8.01
N SER A 13 -8.58 -10.55 -7.58
CA SER A 13 -8.18 -11.07 -6.27
C SER A 13 -8.94 -10.37 -5.13
N HIS A 14 -9.08 -9.04 -5.20
CA HIS A 14 -9.80 -8.25 -4.21
C HIS A 14 -11.30 -8.56 -4.20
N ALA A 15 -11.92 -8.71 -5.38
CA ALA A 15 -13.34 -9.09 -5.51
C ALA A 15 -13.63 -10.47 -4.90
N LEU A 16 -12.64 -11.36 -4.85
CA LEU A 16 -12.72 -12.68 -4.20
C LEU A 16 -12.33 -12.65 -2.70
N GLY A 17 -12.15 -11.46 -2.11
CA GLY A 17 -11.75 -11.29 -0.70
C GLY A 17 -10.26 -11.47 -0.43
N GLY A 18 -9.44 -11.52 -1.48
CA GLY A 18 -7.98 -11.56 -1.40
C GLY A 18 -7.34 -10.19 -1.21
N THR A 19 -6.00 -10.17 -1.26
CA THR A 19 -5.16 -8.98 -1.07
C THR A 19 -4.13 -8.86 -2.20
N PHE A 20 -3.73 -7.63 -2.54
CA PHE A 20 -2.66 -7.35 -3.51
C PHE A 20 -1.27 -7.74 -3.00
N SER A 21 -1.12 -7.97 -1.70
CA SER A 21 0.10 -8.45 -1.07
C SER A 21 -0.24 -9.25 0.19
N ALA A 22 0.23 -10.51 0.22
CA ALA A 22 0.05 -11.40 1.38
C ALA A 22 1.24 -11.28 2.35
N GLU A 23 2.44 -11.66 1.90
CA GLU A 23 3.66 -11.73 2.73
C GLU A 23 4.82 -10.89 2.19
N HIS A 24 4.81 -10.57 0.90
CA HIS A 24 5.92 -9.89 0.22
C HIS A 24 6.07 -8.42 0.66
N GLY A 25 5.02 -7.84 1.25
CA GLY A 25 4.96 -6.43 1.66
C GLY A 25 4.64 -5.48 0.50
N VAL A 26 4.71 -4.18 0.78
CA VAL A 26 4.36 -3.12 -0.19
C VAL A 26 5.59 -2.59 -0.91
N GLY A 27 6.61 -2.17 -0.15
CA GLY A 27 7.80 -1.53 -0.70
C GLY A 27 7.44 -0.27 -1.52
N ARG A 28 8.35 0.12 -2.43
CA ARG A 28 8.07 1.21 -3.39
C ARG A 28 7.19 0.74 -4.56
N THR A 29 7.26 -0.53 -4.89
CA THR A 29 6.68 -1.12 -6.11
C THR A 29 5.16 -1.24 -6.03
N SER A 30 4.60 -1.42 -4.83
CA SER A 30 3.16 -1.63 -4.64
C SER A 30 2.46 -0.44 -3.98
N LEU A 31 3.08 0.74 -3.93
CA LEU A 31 2.45 1.94 -3.36
C LEU A 31 1.15 2.32 -4.09
N ALA A 32 1.15 2.22 -5.43
CA ALA A 32 -0.05 2.47 -6.22
C ALA A 32 -1.16 1.43 -5.98
N GLU A 33 -0.81 0.19 -5.66
CA GLU A 33 -1.78 -0.84 -5.26
C GLU A 33 -2.34 -0.54 -3.87
N MET A 34 -1.47 -0.18 -2.92
CA MET A 34 -1.85 0.18 -1.55
C MET A 34 -2.78 1.40 -1.51
N ALA A 35 -2.49 2.44 -2.30
CA ALA A 35 -3.34 3.62 -2.41
C ALA A 35 -4.75 3.30 -2.95
N HIS A 36 -4.86 2.23 -3.75
CA HIS A 36 -6.10 1.84 -4.40
C HIS A 36 -6.95 0.89 -3.54
N TYR A 37 -6.34 -0.13 -2.93
CA TYR A 37 -7.09 -1.18 -2.22
C TYR A 37 -7.23 -0.97 -0.71
N LYS A 38 -6.36 -0.17 -0.07
CA LYS A 38 -6.52 0.10 1.37
C LYS A 38 -7.56 1.17 1.61
N SER A 39 -8.32 1.00 2.68
CA SER A 39 -9.28 2.01 3.08
C SER A 39 -8.58 3.33 3.46
N PRO A 40 -9.22 4.48 3.23
CA PRO A 40 -8.68 5.77 3.66
C PRO A 40 -8.38 5.82 5.16
N VAL A 41 -9.17 5.12 5.98
CA VAL A 41 -9.02 5.05 7.44
C VAL A 41 -7.74 4.30 7.82
N GLU A 42 -7.45 3.15 7.21
CA GLU A 42 -6.19 2.43 7.43
C GLU A 42 -4.99 3.31 7.04
N LEU A 43 -5.05 3.97 5.88
CA LEU A 43 -3.97 4.83 5.43
C LEU A 43 -3.74 6.02 6.38
N ALA A 44 -4.82 6.63 6.86
CA ALA A 44 -4.73 7.71 7.84
C ALA A 44 -4.12 7.23 9.17
N MET A 45 -4.53 6.06 9.66
CA MET A 45 -3.94 5.45 10.86
C MET A 45 -2.45 5.19 10.69
N MET A 46 -2.03 4.61 9.56
CA MET A 46 -0.63 4.33 9.30
C MET A 46 0.21 5.62 9.20
N ARG A 47 -0.32 6.69 8.59
CA ARG A 47 0.32 8.01 8.57
C ARG A 47 0.47 8.61 9.96
N ALA A 48 -0.57 8.52 10.79
CA ALA A 48 -0.54 9.02 12.16
C ALA A 48 0.49 8.28 13.03
N LEU A 49 0.57 6.96 12.89
CA LEU A 49 1.61 6.17 13.56
C LEU A 49 3.00 6.56 13.08
N LYS A 50 3.19 6.71 11.76
CA LYS A 50 4.47 7.14 11.18
C LYS A 50 4.90 8.50 11.73
N SER A 51 4.02 9.50 11.76
CA SER A 51 4.34 10.84 12.28
C SER A 51 4.60 10.84 13.78
N THR A 52 3.98 9.93 14.52
CA THR A 52 4.18 9.81 15.97
C THR A 52 5.59 9.29 16.29
N PHE A 53 6.06 8.28 15.57
CA PHE A 53 7.37 7.66 15.83
C PHE A 53 8.52 8.28 15.03
N ASP A 54 8.25 8.91 13.90
CA ASP A 54 9.25 9.51 13.03
C ASP A 54 8.78 10.84 12.43
N PRO A 55 8.63 11.89 13.26
CA PRO A 55 8.17 13.20 12.83
C PRO A 55 9.13 13.89 11.85
N ALA A 56 10.42 13.53 11.87
CA ALA A 56 11.44 14.04 10.95
C ALA A 56 11.55 13.22 9.64
N ASN A 57 10.74 12.15 9.49
CA ASN A 57 10.69 11.29 8.31
C ASN A 57 12.05 10.67 7.91
N LEU A 58 12.83 10.22 8.90
CA LEU A 58 14.15 9.60 8.71
C LEU A 58 14.09 8.09 8.42
N PHE A 59 13.07 7.40 8.90
CA PHE A 59 12.94 5.95 8.77
C PHE A 59 12.37 5.57 7.41
N ASN A 60 13.28 5.39 6.45
CA ASN A 60 13.02 4.83 5.12
C ASN A 60 11.93 5.59 4.32
N PRO A 61 12.18 6.87 3.99
CA PRO A 61 11.20 7.73 3.34
C PRO A 61 10.72 7.15 1.99
N GLY A 62 9.40 7.24 1.78
CA GLY A 62 8.74 6.87 0.52
C GLY A 62 8.66 5.37 0.23
N ARG A 63 8.84 4.48 1.23
CA ARG A 63 8.89 3.02 1.00
C ARG A 63 7.63 2.26 1.42
N LEU A 64 6.67 2.90 2.08
CA LEU A 64 5.46 2.22 2.60
C LEU A 64 4.18 3.03 2.41
N LEU A 65 4.21 4.32 2.68
CA LEU A 65 3.01 5.17 2.60
C LEU A 65 2.95 5.83 1.21
N PRO A 66 1.83 5.69 0.47
CA PRO A 66 1.62 6.40 -0.80
C PRO A 66 1.43 7.90 -0.60
#